data_AF-A0A661XNU4-F1
#
_entry.id   AF-A0A661XNU4-F1
#
_cell.length_a   1.000
_cell.length_b   1.000
_cell.length_c   1.000
_cell.angle_alpha   90.00
_cell.angle_beta   90.00
_cell.angle_gamma   90.00
#
_symmetry.space_group_name_H-M   'P 1'
#
loop_
_entity.id
_entity.type
_entity.pdbx_description
1 polymer ?
#
loop_
_entity_poly.entity_id
_entity_poly.type
_entity_poly.pdbx_seq_one_letter_code
_entity_poly.pdbx_strand_id
1 'polypeptide(L)'
;MDSKLTLKLNNLVIERAKRYAKDHNQSLSKLIENYLQAITVEKDKGDTEISPLVMSLTGVITLDDDTDRGKYTDYLAAKYQ
;
A
#
# COMPACT_ATOMS: atom_id res chain seq x y z
N MET A 1 -20.41 13.63 -8.85
CA MET A 1 -21.79 13.65 -8.32
C MET A 1 -21.78 12.75 -7.11
N ASP A 2 -22.24 13.25 -5.96
CA ASP A 2 -22.19 12.50 -4.72
C ASP A 2 -23.48 11.70 -4.56
N SER A 3 -23.36 10.43 -4.21
CA SER A 3 -24.50 9.55 -3.98
C SER A 3 -24.40 8.88 -2.61
N LYS A 4 -25.56 8.54 -2.03
CA LYS A 4 -25.63 7.89 -0.72
C LYS A 4 -25.66 6.37 -0.91
N LEU A 5 -24.68 5.69 -0.32
CA LEU A 5 -24.61 4.22 -0.24
C LEU A 5 -24.98 3.77 1.18
N THR A 6 -26.01 2.92 1.30
CA THR A 6 -26.42 2.31 2.58
C THR A 6 -25.99 0.85 2.61
N LEU A 7 -25.15 0.49 3.58
CA LEU A 7 -24.60 -0.86 3.74
C LEU A 7 -25.11 -1.51 5.03
N LYS A 8 -25.39 -2.81 4.98
CA LYS A 8 -25.67 -3.61 6.18
C LYS A 8 -24.35 -4.18 6.70
N LEU A 9 -23.98 -3.79 7.92
CA LEU A 9 -22.71 -4.17 8.55
C LEU A 9 -22.97 -4.62 9.98
N ASN A 10 -22.01 -5.35 10.55
CA ASN A 10 -22.05 -5.68 11.98
C ASN A 10 -21.92 -4.39 12.82
N ASN A 11 -22.77 -4.24 13.85
CA ASN A 11 -22.78 -3.06 14.72
C ASN A 11 -21.43 -2.80 15.39
N LEU A 12 -20.72 -3.85 15.82
CA LEU A 12 -19.39 -3.72 16.43
C LEU A 12 -18.36 -3.14 15.46
N VAL A 13 -18.48 -3.44 14.17
CA VAL A 13 -17.60 -2.90 13.14
C VAL A 13 -17.88 -1.42 12.92
N ILE A 14 -19.16 -1.03 12.88
CA ILE A 14 -19.58 0.37 12.75
C ILE A 14 -19.01 1.21 13.89
N GLU A 15 -19.11 0.73 15.13
CA GLU A 15 -18.64 1.47 16.30
C GLU A 15 -17.10 1.62 16.34
N ARG A 16 -16.36 0.57 15.97
CA ARG A 16 -14.89 0.67 15.83
C ARG A 16 -14.49 1.65 14.73
N ALA A 17 -15.17 1.61 13.59
CA ALA A 17 -14.87 2.50 12.47
C ALA A 17 -15.17 3.97 12.80
N LYS A 18 -16.29 4.25 13.49
CA LYS A 18 -16.60 5.61 13.98
C LYS A 18 -15.54 6.14 14.93
N ARG A 19 -15.09 5.30 15.87
CA ARG A 19 -14.03 5.67 16.82
C ARG A 19 -12.74 6.01 16.10
N TYR A 20 -12.29 5.14 15.21
CA TYR A 20 -11.10 5.36 14.39
C TYR A 20 -11.19 6.67 13.59
N ALA A 21 -12.31 6.90 12.91
CA ALA A 21 -12.54 8.12 12.13
C ALA A 21 -12.45 9.39 13.00
N LYS A 22 -13.05 9.35 14.20
CA LYS A 22 -12.97 10.45 15.17
C LYS A 22 -11.54 10.70 15.65
N ASP A 23 -10.82 9.64 16.01
CA ASP A 23 -9.45 9.74 16.52
C ASP A 23 -8.48 10.30 15.47
N HIS A 24 -8.77 10.08 14.19
CA HIS A 24 -7.98 10.56 13.05
C HIS A 24 -8.54 11.85 12.43
N ASN A 25 -9.53 12.48 13.08
CA ASN A 25 -10.20 13.70 12.61
C ASN A 25 -10.69 13.63 11.16
N GLN A 26 -11.18 12.46 10.75
CA GLN A 26 -11.71 12.17 9.41
C GLN A 26 -13.18 11.74 9.46
N SER A 27 -13.90 11.94 8.36
CA SER A 27 -15.27 11.43 8.24
C SER A 27 -15.28 9.95 7.84
N LEU A 28 -16.25 9.20 8.37
CA LEU A 28 -16.42 7.79 8.03
C LEU A 28 -16.67 7.60 6.52
N SER A 29 -17.46 8.51 5.92
CA SER A 29 -17.73 8.50 4.47
C SER A 29 -16.45 8.61 3.66
N LYS A 30 -15.53 9.51 4.04
CA LYS A 30 -14.25 9.71 3.35
C LYS A 30 -13.33 8.51 3.51
N LEU A 31 -13.34 7.87 4.68
CA LEU A 31 -12.60 6.64 4.94
C LEU A 31 -13.04 5.50 4.01
N ILE A 32 -14.34 5.30 3.87
CA ILE A 32 -14.90 4.25 3.00
C ILE A 32 -14.71 4.61 1.53
N GLU A 33 -14.91 5.86 1.15
CA GLU A 33 -14.68 6.34 -0.22
C GLU A 33 -13.24 6.10 -0.66
N ASN A 34 -12.26 6.50 0.17
CA ASN A 34 -10.84 6.25 -0.11
C ASN A 34 -10.53 4.76 -0.25
N TYR A 35 -11.10 3.91 0.61
CA TYR A 35 -10.89 2.47 0.55
C TYR A 35 -11.48 1.87 -0.74
N LEU A 36 -12.72 2.24 -1.07
CA LEU A 36 -13.38 1.79 -2.30
C LEU A 36 -12.57 2.23 -3.52
N GLN A 37 -12.14 3.50 -3.56
CA GLN A 37 -11.29 4.01 -4.63
C GLN A 37 -9.99 3.19 -4.76
N ALA A 38 -9.32 2.88 -3.66
CA ALA A 38 -8.08 2.11 -3.68
C ALA A 38 -8.24 0.68 -4.23
N ILE A 39 -9.43 0.08 -4.13
CA ILE A 39 -9.69 -1.29 -4.61
C ILE A 39 -10.42 -1.35 -5.96
N THR A 40 -11.12 -0.28 -6.36
CA THR A 40 -11.90 -0.23 -7.62
C THR A 40 -11.21 0.54 -8.73
N VAL A 41 -10.16 1.31 -8.43
CA VAL A 41 -9.29 1.83 -9.49
C VAL A 41 -8.68 0.61 -10.17
N GLU A 42 -9.16 0.33 -11.38
CA GLU A 42 -8.49 -0.60 -12.28
C GLU A 42 -7.04 -0.13 -12.35
N LYS A 43 -6.13 -0.96 -11.83
CA LYS A 43 -4.72 -0.80 -12.16
C LYS A 43 -4.67 -0.98 -13.67
N ASP A 44 -4.59 0.12 -14.41
CA ASP A 44 -3.96 0.07 -15.71
C ASP A 44 -2.70 -0.77 -15.52
N LYS A 45 -2.63 -1.88 -16.25
CA LYS A 45 -1.55 -2.86 -16.19
C LYS A 45 -0.27 -2.28 -16.80
N GLY A 46 0.06 -1.05 -16.47
CA GLY A 46 1.24 -0.31 -16.91
C GLY A 46 1.73 0.48 -15.73
N ASP A 47 2.89 0.11 -15.23
CA ASP A 47 3.64 0.73 -14.14
C ASP A 47 2.96 0.72 -12.78
N THR A 48 3.40 -0.26 -11.98
CA THR A 48 3.33 -0.15 -10.52
C THR A 48 4.19 1.05 -10.14
N GLU A 49 3.60 2.24 -10.00
CA GLU A 49 4.31 3.40 -9.46
C GLU A 49 4.80 3.03 -8.06
N ILE A 50 6.08 2.68 -7.98
CA ILE A 50 6.76 2.43 -6.71
C ILE A 50 6.71 3.75 -5.95
N SER A 51 6.09 3.73 -4.75
CA SER A 51 6.04 4.92 -3.88
C SER A 51 7.42 5.55 -3.76
N PRO A 52 7.56 6.90 -3.80
CA PRO A 52 8.85 7.58 -3.67
C PRO A 52 9.63 7.14 -2.43
N LEU A 53 8.92 6.76 -1.36
CA LEU A 53 9.53 6.19 -0.16
C LEU A 53 10.15 4.82 -0.44
N VAL A 54 9.43 3.94 -1.13
CA VAL A 54 9.94 2.63 -1.54
C VAL A 54 11.12 2.79 -2.51
N MET A 55 11.05 3.74 -3.44
CA MET A 55 12.17 4.07 -4.34
C MET A 55 13.40 4.58 -3.56
N SER A 56 13.19 5.37 -2.50
CA SER A 56 14.28 5.83 -1.63
C SER A 56 14.89 4.69 -0.80
N LEU A 57 14.08 3.69 -0.44
CA LEU A 57 14.47 2.50 0.32
C LEU A 57 15.17 1.45 -0.55
N THR A 58 14.82 1.34 -1.83
CA THR A 58 15.49 0.44 -2.78
C THR A 58 16.91 0.90 -3.12
N GLY A 59 17.23 2.17 -2.85
CA GLY A 59 18.55 2.74 -3.11
C GLY A 59 18.85 2.93 -4.61
N VAL A 60 19.97 3.60 -4.89
CA VAL A 60 20.47 3.93 -6.25
C VAL A 60 21.20 2.72 -6.87
N ILE A 61 20.64 1.52 -6.76
CA ILE A 61 21.25 0.33 -7.35
C ILE A 61 20.41 -0.07 -8.55
N THR A 62 20.85 0.37 -9.73
CA THR A 62 20.43 -0.22 -11.01
C THR A 62 21.07 -1.60 -11.09
N LEU A 63 20.26 -2.63 -10.87
CA LEU A 63 20.67 -4.02 -11.06
C LEU A 63 20.44 -4.38 -12.52
N ASP A 64 21.51 -4.70 -13.24
CA ASP A 64 21.39 -5.34 -14.55
C ASP A 64 20.85 -6.76 -14.32
N ASP A 65 19.73 -7.07 -14.96
CA ASP A 65 18.67 -8.01 -14.51
C ASP A 65 19.05 -9.50 -14.40
N ASP A 66 20.34 -9.86 -14.42
CA ASP A 66 20.73 -11.28 -14.34
C ASP A 66 22.09 -11.59 -13.70
N THR A 67 22.97 -10.60 -13.51
CA THR A 67 24.39 -10.88 -13.19
C THR A 67 24.78 -10.71 -11.72
N ASP A 68 23.96 -10.01 -10.93
CA ASP A 68 24.40 -9.53 -9.61
C ASP A 68 23.77 -10.26 -8.42
N ARG A 69 22.70 -11.04 -8.63
CA ARG A 69 22.13 -11.87 -7.55
C ARG A 69 23.13 -12.90 -7.02
N GLY A 70 23.84 -13.58 -7.92
CA GLY A 70 24.86 -14.58 -7.57
C GLY A 70 26.04 -13.98 -6.80
N LYS A 71 26.54 -12.82 -7.24
CA LYS A 71 27.63 -12.11 -6.56
C LYS A 71 27.25 -11.65 -5.16
N TYR A 72 26.00 -11.21 -4.97
CA TYR A 72 25.53 -10.79 -3.66
C TYR A 72 25.40 -11.98 -2.69
N THR A 73 24.91 -13.14 -3.17
CA THR A 73 24.91 -14.37 -2.36
C THR A 73 26.31 -14.82 -1.97
N ASP A 74 27.28 -14.73 -2.90
CA ASP A 74 28.68 -15.10 -2.64
C ASP A 74 29.32 -14.14 -1.62
N TYR A 75 29.06 -12.83 -1.74
CA TYR A 75 29.51 -11.83 -0.77
C TYR A 75 28.97 -12.09 0.63
N LEU A 76 27.67 -12.41 0.76
CA LEU A 76 27.07 -12.71 2.06
C LEU A 76 27.66 -13.99 2.66
N ALA A 77 27.88 -15.02 1.84
CA ALA A 77 28.53 -16.25 2.29
C ALA A 77 29.94 -16.00 2.83
N ALA A 78 30.73 -15.16 2.17
CA ALA A 78 32.08 -14.80 2.61
C ALA A 78 32.09 -13.89 3.85
N LYS A 79 31.11 -12.98 3.99
CA LYS A 79 31.04 -12.02 5.11
C LYS A 79 30.65 -12.67 6.45
N TYR A 80 29.85 -13.72 6.40
CA TYR A 80 29.34 -14.42 7.58
C TYR A 80 30.00 -15.81 7.79
N GLN A 81 31.13 -16.06 7.11
CA GLN A 81 32.12 -17.05 7.52
C GLN A 81 33.06 -16.47 8.58
#